data_AF-A0A9D9L675-F1
#
_entry.id   AF-A0A9D9L675-F1
#
_cell.length_a   1.000
_cell.length_b   1.000
_cell.length_c   1.000
_cell.angle_alpha   90.00
_cell.angle_beta   90.00
_cell.angle_gamma   90.00
#
_symmetry.space_group_name_H-M   'P 1'
#
loop_
_entity.id
_entity.type
_entity.pdbx_description
1 polymer ?
#
loop_
_entity_poly.entity_id
_entity_poly.type
_entity_poly.pdbx_seq_one_letter_code
_entity_poly.pdbx_strand_id
1 'polypeptide(L)'
;MKNFRRVLAGLTAAVLTFGSAVVFPSGLKADKADAAEAPFNYAEALQKSLFFYEAQQAGPLPEWNRVTWRADSTMSDDVLGGWYDAGDHVKFNLPMAYSATMLAWGIYQYGD
;
A
#
# COMPACT_ATOMS: atom_id res chain seq x y z
N MET A 1 -41.16 -32.42 26.24
CA MET A 1 -40.07 -32.24 25.24
C MET A 1 -39.65 -30.78 25.00
N LYS A 2 -40.56 -29.79 24.92
CA LYS A 2 -40.18 -28.36 24.70
C LYS A 2 -39.34 -27.75 25.85
N ASN A 3 -39.61 -28.13 27.10
CA ASN A 3 -38.93 -27.56 28.27
C ASN A 3 -37.50 -28.11 28.43
N PHE A 4 -37.27 -29.37 28.04
CA PHE A 4 -35.95 -30.01 28.06
C PHE A 4 -34.98 -29.36 27.06
N ARG A 5 -35.48 -28.99 25.87
CA ARG A 5 -34.68 -28.27 24.85
C ARG A 5 -34.27 -26.87 25.29
N ARG A 6 -35.10 -26.18 26.09
CA ARG A 6 -34.80 -24.84 26.62
C ARG A 6 -33.76 -24.89 27.75
N VAL A 7 -33.81 -25.91 28.61
CA VAL A 7 -32.82 -26.13 29.67
C VAL A 7 -31.48 -26.57 29.08
N LEU A 8 -31.49 -27.45 28.07
CA LEU A 8 -30.29 -27.90 27.37
C LEU A 8 -29.59 -26.76 26.61
N ALA A 9 -30.36 -25.87 25.94
CA ALA A 9 -29.83 -24.70 25.26
C ALA A 9 -29.25 -23.64 26.23
N GLY A 10 -29.84 -23.51 27.43
CA GLY A 10 -29.32 -22.63 28.49
C GLY A 10 -27.98 -23.12 29.06
N LEU A 11 -27.82 -24.43 29.23
CA LEU A 11 -26.58 -25.04 29.72
C LEU A 11 -25.43 -24.93 28.70
N THR A 12 -25.70 -25.03 27.39
CA THR A 12 -24.65 -24.85 26.37
C THR A 12 -24.17 -23.40 26.25
N ALA A 13 -25.05 -22.42 26.47
CA ALA A 13 -24.67 -21.00 26.46
C ALA A 13 -23.79 -20.64 27.67
N ALA A 14 -24.07 -21.20 28.85
CA ALA A 14 -23.28 -20.95 30.06
C ALA A 14 -21.85 -21.53 30.01
N VAL A 15 -21.66 -22.64 29.29
CA VAL A 15 -20.34 -23.27 29.12
C VAL A 15 -19.44 -22.48 28.14
N LEU A 16 -20.03 -21.80 27.16
CA LEU A 16 -19.30 -20.94 26.22
C LEU A 16 -18.87 -19.59 26.84
N THR A 17 -19.57 -19.10 27.88
CA THR A 17 -19.22 -17.84 28.55
C THR A 17 -18.28 -17.99 29.75
N PHE A 18 -18.16 -19.20 30.33
CA PHE A 18 -17.25 -19.45 31.45
C PHE A 18 -15.84 -19.90 31.04
N GLY A 19 -15.63 -20.27 29.77
CA GLY A 19 -14.33 -20.72 29.25
C GLY A 19 -13.30 -19.62 28.99
N SER A 20 -13.70 -18.34 29.03
CA SER A 20 -12.80 -17.23 28.65
C SER A 20 -12.27 -16.40 29.83
N ALA A 21 -12.62 -16.75 31.07
CA ALA A 21 -12.32 -15.92 32.25
C ALA A 21 -11.30 -16.52 33.24
N VAL A 22 -10.74 -17.69 32.95
CA VAL A 22 -9.75 -18.34 33.83
C VAL A 22 -8.46 -18.52 33.05
N VAL A 23 -7.37 -17.97 33.59
CA VAL A 23 -6.02 -17.83 33.00
C VAL A 23 -5.80 -16.55 32.18
N PHE A 24 -6.06 -15.39 32.79
CA PHE A 24 -5.17 -14.26 32.59
C PHE A 24 -4.16 -14.29 33.74
N PRO A 25 -2.88 -14.65 33.51
CA PRO A 25 -1.86 -14.46 34.53
C PRO A 25 -1.74 -12.95 34.75
N SER A 26 -2.13 -12.48 35.93
CA SER A 26 -2.00 -11.09 36.40
C SER A 26 -0.55 -10.67 36.66
N GLY A 27 0.39 -11.21 35.87
CA GLY A 27 1.84 -11.01 35.99
C GLY A 27 2.59 -11.06 34.66
N LEU A 28 1.91 -11.07 33.52
CA LEU A 28 2.56 -10.82 32.24
C LEU A 28 2.99 -9.35 32.22
N LYS A 29 4.28 -9.11 32.46
CA LYS A 29 4.89 -7.87 31.97
C LYS A 29 4.60 -7.85 30.47
N ALA A 30 4.02 -6.75 29.98
CA ALA A 30 4.08 -6.46 28.57
C ALA A 30 5.57 -6.31 28.24
N ASP A 31 6.19 -7.38 27.77
CA ASP A 31 7.41 -7.23 27.01
C ASP A 31 7.05 -6.26 25.89
N LYS A 32 7.76 -5.14 25.82
CA LYS A 32 7.74 -4.32 24.61
C LYS A 32 8.10 -5.29 23.51
N ALA A 33 7.15 -5.63 22.66
CA ALA A 33 7.47 -6.30 21.41
C ALA A 33 8.48 -5.38 20.73
N ASP A 34 9.73 -5.82 20.66
CA ASP A 34 10.69 -5.17 19.80
C ASP A 34 10.11 -5.31 18.40
N ALA A 35 9.72 -4.19 17.79
CA ALA A 35 9.34 -4.20 16.40
C ALA A 35 10.56 -4.75 15.65
N ALA A 36 10.40 -5.90 15.00
CA ALA A 36 11.47 -6.48 14.21
C ALA A 36 12.01 -5.41 13.28
N GLU A 37 13.31 -5.16 13.33
CA GLU A 37 13.96 -4.20 12.44
C GLU A 37 13.66 -4.63 11.00
N ALA A 38 13.09 -3.71 10.21
CA ALA A 38 12.76 -4.00 8.83
C ALA A 38 14.06 -4.47 8.11
N PRO A 39 14.03 -5.59 7.36
CA PRO A 39 15.24 -6.11 6.72
C PRO A 39 15.80 -5.16 5.65
N PHE A 40 15.01 -4.16 5.23
CA PHE A 40 15.39 -3.14 4.26
C PHE A 40 14.86 -1.77 4.67
N ASN A 41 15.53 -0.72 4.20
CA ASN A 41 15.04 0.65 4.28
C ASN A 41 13.96 0.89 3.21
N TYR A 42 12.71 0.56 3.55
CA TYR A 42 11.58 0.74 2.63
C TYR A 42 11.27 2.20 2.29
N ALA A 43 11.68 3.15 3.14
CA ALA A 43 11.53 4.57 2.84
C ALA A 43 12.43 4.99 1.67
N GLU A 44 13.69 4.55 1.67
CA GLU A 44 14.61 4.78 0.55
C GLU A 44 14.15 4.04 -0.72
N ALA A 45 13.67 2.81 -0.58
CA ALA A 45 13.13 2.05 -1.71
C ALA A 45 11.96 2.80 -2.36
N LEU A 46 10.97 3.23 -1.56
CA LEU A 46 9.83 4.00 -2.04
C LEU A 46 10.26 5.32 -2.71
N GLN A 47 11.19 6.05 -2.09
CA GLN A 47 11.72 7.30 -2.63
C GLN A 47 12.30 7.11 -4.04
N LYS A 48 13.11 6.05 -4.24
CA LYS A 48 13.71 5.72 -5.54
C LYS A 48 12.69 5.18 -6.54
N SER A 49 11.72 4.39 -6.08
CA SER A 49 10.62 3.90 -6.92
C SER A 49 9.75 5.03 -7.46
N LEU A 50 9.55 6.12 -6.70
CA LEU A 50 8.84 7.30 -7.19
C LEU A 50 9.70 8.16 -8.13
N PHE A 51 11.00 8.27 -7.85
CA PHE A 51 11.96 8.95 -8.73
C PHE A 51 12.01 8.35 -10.15
N PHE A 52 11.76 7.04 -10.29
CA PHE A 52 11.64 6.38 -11.60
C PHE A 52 10.66 7.09 -12.54
N TYR A 53 9.50 7.54 -12.06
CA TYR A 53 8.52 8.21 -12.91
C TYR A 53 8.98 9.56 -13.44
N GLU A 54 9.90 10.24 -12.77
CA GLU A 54 10.54 11.46 -13.31
C GLU A 54 11.48 11.15 -14.48
N ALA A 55 12.16 10.01 -14.43
CA ALA A 55 13.01 9.53 -15.51
C ALA A 55 12.21 9.13 -16.77
N GLN A 56 10.91 8.89 -16.63
CA GLN A 56 10.01 8.54 -17.74
C GLN A 56 9.26 9.72 -18.36
N GLN A 57 9.29 10.93 -17.75
CA GLN A 57 8.49 12.06 -18.22
C GLN A 57 8.83 12.50 -19.65
N ALA A 58 7.85 12.50 -20.56
CA ALA A 58 8.02 13.16 -21.86
C ALA A 58 7.92 14.69 -21.71
N GLY A 59 8.39 15.43 -22.71
CA GLY A 59 8.41 16.89 -22.65
C GLY A 59 7.01 17.54 -22.74
N PRO A 60 6.84 18.77 -22.21
CA PRO A 60 7.85 19.54 -21.47
C PRO A 60 8.04 18.99 -20.06
N LEU A 61 9.29 18.99 -19.58
CA LEU A 61 9.59 18.62 -18.21
C LEU A 61 9.09 19.71 -17.25
N PRO A 62 8.50 19.32 -16.11
CA PRO A 62 8.16 20.28 -15.08
C PRO A 62 9.42 20.80 -14.38
N GLU A 63 9.35 22.01 -13.84
CA GLU A 63 10.47 22.66 -13.12
C GLU A 63 10.99 21.85 -11.92
N TRP A 64 10.15 20.99 -11.36
CA TRP A 64 10.48 20.14 -10.21
C TRP A 64 11.14 18.81 -10.60
N ASN A 65 11.31 18.49 -11.90
CA ASN A 65 12.00 17.28 -12.32
C ASN A 65 13.44 17.29 -11.77
N ARG A 66 13.81 16.22 -11.04
CA ARG A 66 15.11 16.11 -10.35
C ARG A 66 16.15 15.37 -11.18
N VAL A 67 15.82 14.92 -12.40
CA VAL A 67 16.65 14.05 -13.23
C VAL A 67 17.54 14.88 -14.14
N THR A 68 18.76 15.15 -13.68
CA THR A 68 19.73 16.06 -14.34
C THR A 68 20.17 15.68 -15.75
N TRP A 69 19.90 14.44 -16.17
CA TRP A 69 20.23 13.92 -17.49
C TRP A 69 19.01 13.78 -18.42
N ARG A 70 17.83 14.24 -18.00
CA ARG A 70 16.63 14.36 -18.85
C ARG A 70 16.46 15.81 -19.30
N ALA A 71 15.81 15.99 -20.44
CA ALA A 71 15.43 17.29 -20.99
C ALA A 71 14.07 17.19 -21.70
N ASP A 72 13.52 18.34 -22.10
CA ASP A 72 12.34 18.39 -22.97
C ASP A 72 12.54 17.52 -24.21
N SER A 73 11.57 16.66 -24.47
CA SER A 73 11.61 15.66 -25.54
C SER A 73 10.23 15.50 -26.17
N THR A 74 10.22 15.08 -27.44
CA THR A 74 8.99 14.87 -28.25
C THR A 74 8.01 16.05 -28.24
N MET A 75 8.54 17.28 -28.28
CA MET A 75 7.77 18.54 -28.24
C MET A 75 6.86 18.78 -29.46
N SER A 76 6.90 17.88 -30.44
CA SER A 76 6.05 17.89 -31.62
C SER A 76 4.95 16.83 -31.57
N ASP A 77 4.81 16.09 -30.47
CA ASP A 77 3.73 15.13 -30.29
C ASP A 77 2.38 15.85 -30.20
N ASP A 78 1.33 15.22 -30.77
CA ASP A 78 -0.04 15.74 -30.71
C ASP A 78 -0.54 15.92 -29.25
N VAL A 79 -0.01 15.12 -28.32
CA VAL A 79 -0.26 15.22 -26.89
C VAL A 79 1.07 15.24 -26.13
N LEU A 80 1.38 16.39 -25.55
CA LEU A 80 2.58 16.62 -24.74
C LEU A 80 2.46 16.00 -23.34
N GLY A 81 3.60 15.85 -22.66
CA GLY A 81 3.69 15.30 -21.31
C GLY A 81 3.42 13.79 -21.24
N GLY A 82 3.07 13.31 -20.05
CA GLY A 82 2.91 11.89 -19.77
C GLY A 82 4.22 11.15 -19.58
N TRP A 83 4.19 9.82 -19.68
CA TRP A 83 5.35 8.95 -19.50
C TRP A 83 5.64 8.12 -20.74
N TYR A 84 6.93 7.88 -20.99
CA TYR A 84 7.35 6.77 -21.83
C TYR A 84 7.12 5.45 -21.08
N ASP A 85 6.59 4.45 -21.78
CA ASP A 85 6.07 3.22 -21.16
C ASP A 85 7.17 2.36 -20.52
N ALA A 86 8.32 2.23 -21.21
CA ALA A 86 9.42 1.40 -20.75
C ALA A 86 10.79 2.04 -21.06
N GLY A 87 11.75 1.27 -21.60
CA GLY A 87 13.04 1.77 -22.07
C GLY A 87 13.00 2.40 -23.47
N ASP A 88 11.81 2.54 -24.04
CA ASP A 88 11.54 3.19 -25.32
C ASP A 88 10.95 4.60 -25.11
N HIS A 89 10.34 5.16 -26.15
CA HIS A 89 9.79 6.53 -26.13
C HIS A 89 8.31 6.58 -26.55
N VAL A 90 7.60 5.44 -26.58
CA VAL A 90 6.19 5.41 -26.95
C VAL A 90 5.32 5.66 -25.71
N LYS A 91 4.27 6.46 -25.89
CA LYS A 91 3.23 6.72 -24.89
C LYS A 91 2.10 5.71 -25.06
N PHE A 92 2.22 4.53 -24.44
CA PHE A 92 1.14 3.55 -24.43
C PHE A 92 0.12 3.87 -23.33
N ASN A 93 -1.05 4.38 -23.70
CA ASN A 93 -2.03 4.90 -22.72
C ASN A 93 -2.58 3.84 -21.76
N LEU A 94 -2.75 2.59 -22.18
CA LEU A 94 -3.29 1.53 -21.31
C LEU A 94 -2.37 1.27 -20.10
N PRO A 95 -1.08 0.91 -20.28
CA PRO A 95 -0.16 0.73 -19.15
C PRO A 95 0.17 2.03 -18.40
N MET A 96 0.17 3.18 -19.08
CA MET A 96 0.35 4.48 -18.42
C MET A 96 -0.80 4.80 -17.45
N ALA A 97 -2.05 4.64 -17.90
CA ALA A 97 -3.24 4.88 -17.08
C ALA A 97 -3.37 3.86 -15.93
N TYR A 98 -3.03 2.59 -16.19
CA TYR A 98 -2.92 1.58 -15.14
C TYR A 98 -1.92 2.00 -14.05
N SER A 99 -0.72 2.43 -14.45
CA SER A 99 0.32 2.87 -13.51
C SER A 99 -0.12 4.09 -12.69
N ALA A 100 -0.72 5.10 -13.33
CA ALA A 100 -1.27 6.26 -12.64
C ALA A 100 -2.36 5.87 -11.63
N THR A 101 -3.22 4.91 -11.99
CA THR A 101 -4.27 4.39 -11.10
C THR A 101 -3.67 3.68 -9.88
N MET A 102 -2.63 2.86 -10.07
CA MET A 102 -1.97 2.17 -8.96
C MET A 102 -1.24 3.14 -8.02
N LEU A 103 -0.61 4.19 -8.55
CA LEU A 103 -0.02 5.26 -7.73
C LEU A 103 -1.10 5.99 -6.90
N ALA A 104 -2.20 6.37 -7.55
CA ALA A 104 -3.33 7.03 -6.88
C ALA A 104 -3.96 6.13 -5.81
N TRP A 105 -4.08 4.82 -6.07
CA TRP A 105 -4.58 3.87 -5.09
C TRP A 105 -3.62 3.72 -3.89
N GLY A 106 -2.30 3.74 -4.13
CA GLY A 106 -1.31 3.78 -3.06
C GLY A 106 -1.52 4.98 -2.13
N ILE A 107 -1.71 6.18 -2.69
CA ILE A 107 -2.02 7.40 -1.92
C ILE A 107 -3.37 7.26 -1.21
N TYR A 108 -4.39 6.75 -1.89
CA TYR A 108 -5.72 6.53 -1.29
C TYR A 108 -5.67 5.59 -0.07
N GLN A 109 -4.82 4.58 -0.10
CA GLN A 109 -4.76 3.55 0.93
C GLN A 109 -3.78 3.88 2.07
N TYR A 110 -2.68 4.59 1.77
CA TYR A 110 -1.53 4.77 2.67
C TYR A 110 -0.94 6.19 2.64
N GLY A 111 -1.74 7.20 2.32
CA GLY A 111 -1.27 8.59 2.20
C GLY A 111 -1.04 9.34 3.52
N ASP A 112 -1.61 8.82 4.62
CA ASP A 112 -1.46 9.36 5.98
C ASP A 112 -0.15 8.91 6.65
#